data_AF-A0A6B0BFW0-F1
#
_entry.id   AF-A0A6B0BFW0-F1
#
_cell.length_a   1.000
_cell.length_b   1.000
_cell.length_c   1.000
_cell.angle_alpha   90.00
_cell.angle_beta   90.00
_cell.angle_gamma   90.00
#
_symmetry.space_group_name_H-M   'P 1'
#
loop_
_entity.id
_entity.type
_entity.pdbx_description
1 polymer ?
#
loop_
_entity_poly.entity_id
_entity_poly.type
_entity_poly.pdbx_seq_one_letter_code
_entity_poly.pdbx_strand_id
1 'polypeptide(L)' 'MTRPTNNKFILPIITFIIFLGIWEMVIIIGHYQPVLLPGPALVGKSIWTFIVTGEIFQHLAISLWRFVAGFVVALLV' A
#
# COMPACT_ATOMS: atom_id res chain seq x y z
N MET A 1 -20.19 5.99 37.39
CA MET A 1 -18.73 5.92 37.20
C MET A 1 -18.45 4.97 36.02
N THR A 2 -18.58 5.43 34.78
CA THR A 2 -18.30 4.61 33.59
C THR A 2 -16.83 4.74 33.23
N ARG A 3 -16.07 3.64 33.31
CA ARG A 3 -14.66 3.58 32.93
C ARG A 3 -14.59 3.69 31.39
N PRO A 4 -13.95 4.71 30.80
CA PRO A 4 -13.77 4.75 29.37
C PRO A 4 -12.89 3.56 28.97
N THR A 5 -13.44 2.66 28.17
CA THR A 5 -12.73 1.53 27.57
C THR A 5 -11.79 2.11 26.50
N ASN A 6 -10.60 2.51 26.94
CA ASN A 6 -9.61 3.20 26.11
C ASN A 6 -8.97 2.21 25.13
N ASN A 7 -9.69 1.88 24.05
CA ASN A 7 -9.24 0.98 23.02
C ASN A 7 -8.27 1.76 22.12
N LYS A 8 -6.98 1.70 22.48
CA LYS A 8 -5.89 2.53 21.90
C LYS A 8 -5.80 2.49 20.38
N PHE A 9 -6.42 1.51 19.73
CA PHE A 9 -6.44 1.33 18.29
C PHE A 9 -7.60 2.05 17.57
N ILE A 10 -8.67 2.42 18.26
CA ILE A 10 -9.84 3.04 17.62
C ILE A 10 -9.49 4.42 17.04
N LEU A 11 -8.81 5.25 17.83
CA LEU A 11 -8.39 6.59 17.40
C LEU A 11 -7.50 6.55 16.14
N PRO A 12 -6.40 5.76 16.10
CA PRO A 12 -5.59 5.62 14.88
C PRO A 12 -6.38 5.14 13.66
N ILE A 13 -7.28 4.16 13.82
CA ILE A 13 -8.09 3.63 12.72
C ILE A 13 -9.02 4.71 12.17
N ILE A 14 -9.73 5.43 13.05
CA ILE A 14 -10.62 6.52 12.64
C ILE A 14 -9.83 7.62 11.92
N THR A 15 -8.70 8.05 12.47
CA THR A 15 -7.84 9.06 11.83
C THR A 15 -7.37 8.60 10.46
N PHE A 16 -7.00 7.33 10.31
CA PHE A 16 -6.58 6.79 9.02
C PHE A 16 -7.72 6.76 8.00
N ILE A 17 -8.92 6.34 8.39
CA ILE A 17 -10.10 6.35 7.50
C ILE A 17 -10.44 7.79 7.07
N ILE A 18 -10.41 8.75 7.99
CA ILE A 18 -10.63 10.16 7.69
C ILE A 18 -9.58 10.66 6.70
N PHE A 19 -8.30 10.33 6.92
CA PHE A 19 -7.23 10.69 6.01
C PHE A 19 -7.45 10.14 4.59
N LEU A 20 -7.81 8.87 4.45
CA LEU A 20 -8.13 8.27 3.14
C LEU A 20 -9.33 8.96 2.48
N GLY A 21 -10.36 9.29 3.25
CA GLY A 21 -11.52 10.03 2.76
C GLY A 21 -11.15 11.42 2.24
N ILE A 22 -10.32 12.17 2.98
CA ILE A 22 -9.82 13.48 2.54
C ILE A 22 -8.99 13.36 1.27
N TRP A 23 -8.10 12.36 1.20
CA TRP A 23 -7.30 12.13 0.01
C TRP A 23 -8.18 11.85 -1.21
N GLU A 24 -9.13 10.92 -1.13
CA GLU A 24 -10.07 10.63 -2.23
C GLU A 24 -10.84 11.89 -2.65
N MET A 25 -11.34 12.68 -1.68
CA MET A 25 -12.03 13.94 -1.97
C MET A 25 -11.15 14.94 -2.73
N VAL A 26 -9.87 15.09 -2.33
CA VAL A 26 -8.92 15.97 -3.03
C VAL A 26 -8.72 15.52 -4.48
N ILE A 27 -8.63 14.21 -4.72
CA ILE A 27 -8.47 13.67 -6.08
C ILE A 27 -9.69 13.99 -6.95
N ILE A 28 -10.89 13.74 -6.41
CA ILE A 28 -12.15 13.97 -7.12
C ILE A 28 -12.35 15.46 -7.41
N ILE A 29 -12.18 16.34 -6.42
CA ILE A 29 -12.38 17.78 -6.57
C ILE A 29 -11.32 18.37 -7.52
N GLY A 30 -10.07 17.95 -7.39
CA GLY A 30 -8.96 18.44 -8.21
C GLY A 30 -8.92 17.86 -9.62
N HIS A 31 -9.77 16.88 -9.96
CA HIS A 31 -9.80 16.21 -11.26
C HIS A 31 -8.43 15.69 -11.72
N TYR A 32 -7.64 15.20 -10.77
CA TYR A 32 -6.30 14.72 -11.06
C TYR A 32 -6.35 13.47 -11.94
N GLN A 33 -5.43 13.40 -12.90
CA GLN A 33 -5.30 12.24 -13.77
C GLN A 33 -4.85 11.03 -12.92
N PRO A 34 -5.55 9.87 -12.99
CA PRO A 34 -5.21 8.69 -12.18
C PRO A 34 -3.79 8.15 -12.40
N VAL A 35 -3.18 8.47 -13.54
CA VAL A 35 -1.78 8.11 -13.85
C VAL A 35 -0.78 8.92 -13.03
N LEU A 36 -1.12 10.16 -12.66
CA LEU A 36 -0.25 11.06 -11.88
C LEU A 36 -0.50 10.89 -10.38
N LEU A 37 -1.77 10.85 -9.99
CA LEU A 37 -2.16 10.74 -8.59
C LEU A 37 -3.44 9.90 -8.45
N PRO A 38 -3.31 8.57 -8.35
CA PRO A 38 -4.46 7.70 -8.15
C PRO A 38 -5.04 7.91 -6.75
N GLY A 39 -6.38 7.88 -6.65
CA GLY A 39 -7.07 7.90 -5.37
C GLY A 39 -6.89 6.59 -4.58
N PRO A 40 -7.03 6.62 -3.25
CA PRO A 40 -6.86 5.44 -2.40
C PRO A 40 -7.77 4.27 -2.79
N ALA A 41 -8.96 4.52 -3.33
CA ALA A 41 -9.84 3.46 -3.82
C ALA A 41 -9.21 2.70 -5.01
N LEU A 42 -8.62 3.44 -5.95
CA LEU A 42 -7.95 2.84 -7.12
C LEU A 42 -6.67 2.11 -6.69
N VAL A 43 -5.90 2.69 -5.76
CA VAL A 43 -4.72 2.04 -5.17
C VAL A 43 -5.09 0.71 -4.53
N GLY A 44 -6.16 0.69 -3.71
CA GLY A 44 -6.66 -0.55 -3.08
C GLY A 44 -7.07 -1.60 -4.11
N LYS A 45 -7.75 -1.20 -5.19
CA LYS A 45 -8.11 -2.10 -6.30
C LYS A 45 -6.88 -2.68 -6.99
N SER A 46 -5.86 -1.86 -7.25
CA SER A 46 -4.61 -2.32 -7.87
C SER A 46 -3.87 -3.31 -6.98
N ILE A 47 -3.77 -3.02 -5.68
CA ILE A 47 -3.17 -3.95 -4.69
C ILE A 47 -3.92 -5.28 -4.70
N TRP A 48 -5.25 -5.25 -4.62
CA TRP A 48 -6.07 -6.47 -4.65
C TRP A 48 -5.85 -7.26 -5.94
N THR A 49 -5.85 -6.57 -7.09
CA THR A 49 -5.58 -7.19 -8.39
C THR A 49 -4.24 -7.91 -8.39
N PHE A 50 -3.16 -7.23 -7.98
CA PHE A 50 -1.82 -7.83 -7.95
C PHE A 50 -1.69 -9.02 -7.00
N ILE A 51 -2.42 -9.01 -5.89
CA ILE A 51 -2.46 -10.14 -4.95
C ILE A 51 -3.18 -11.33 -5.60
N VAL A 52 -4.33 -11.10 -6.24
CA VAL A 52 -5.14 -12.15 -6.86
C VAL A 52 -4.49 -12.71 -8.13
N THR A 53 -3.88 -11.87 -8.96
CA THR A 53 -3.15 -12.31 -10.17
C THR A 53 -1.85 -13.02 -9.81
N GLY A 54 -1.31 -12.77 -8.62
CA GLY A 54 -0.04 -13.33 -8.16
C GLY A 54 1.19 -12.66 -8.80
N GLU A 55 1.00 -11.66 -9.66
CA GLU A 55 2.08 -10.91 -10.32
C GLU A 55 3.07 -10.33 -9.31
N ILE A 56 2.57 -9.86 -8.16
CA ILE A 56 3.42 -9.29 -7.12
C ILE A 56 4.46 -10.30 -6.61
N PHE A 57 4.08 -11.57 -6.48
CA PHE A 57 4.98 -12.62 -6.02
C PHE A 57 6.01 -13.01 -7.10
N GLN A 58 5.61 -12.99 -8.37
CA GLN A 58 6.53 -13.23 -9.49
C GLN A 58 7.60 -12.13 -9.56
N HIS A 59 7.21 -10.86 -9.51
CA HIS A 59 8.14 -9.74 -9.52
C HIS A 59 9.04 -9.71 -8.27
N LEU A 60 8.49 -10.07 -7.11
CA LEU A 60 9.25 -10.21 -5.87
C LEU A 60 10.32 -11.31 -6.03
N ALA A 61 9.94 -12.49 -6.52
CA ALA A 61 10.86 -13.62 -6.71
C ALA A 61 12.00 -13.28 -7.68
N ILE A 62 11.70 -12.63 -8.82
CA ILE A 62 12.71 -12.19 -9.78
C ILE A 62 13.67 -11.18 -9.15
N SER A 63 13.15 -10.25 -8.33
CA SER A 63 13.94 -9.24 -7.63
C SER A 63 14.87 -9.88 -6.59
N LEU A 64 14.35 -10.82 -5.79
CA LEU A 64 15.15 -11.57 -4.81
C LEU A 64 16.20 -12.44 -5.50
N TRP A 65 15.85 -13.13 -6.59
CA TRP A 65 16.80 -13.96 -7.32
C TRP A 65 17.98 -13.13 -7.82
N ARG A 66 17.71 -11.97 -8.41
CA ARG A 66 18.76 -11.02 -8.83
C ARG A 66 19.65 -10.59 -7.67
N PHE A 67 19.05 -10.29 -6.52
CA PHE A 67 19.80 -9.92 -5.33
C PHE A 67 20.73 -11.06 -4.86
N VAL A 68 20.18 -12.27 -4.72
CA VAL A 68 20.95 -13.44 -4.27
C VAL A 68 22.06 -13.78 -5.27
N ALA A 69 21.77 -13.80 -6.56
CA ALA A 69 22.76 -14.07 -7.59
C ALA A 69 23.91 -13.05 -7.57
N GLY A 70 23.61 -11.76 -7.45
CA GLY A 70 24.63 -10.72 -7.32
C GLY A 70 25.47 -10.86 -6.04
N PHE A 71 24.83 -11.21 -4.92
CA PHE A 71 25.52 -11.46 -3.66
C PHE A 71 26.46 -12.67 -3.75
N VAL A 72 26.03 -13.76 -4.38
CA VAL A 72 26.88 -14.95 -4.61
C VAL A 72 28.08 -14.60 -5.48
N VAL A 73 27.90 -13.83 -6.57
CA VAL A 73 29.02 -13.38 -7.41
C VAL A 73 30.01 -12.55 -6.60
N ALA A 74 29.53 -11.64 -5.75
CA ALA A 74 30.39 -10.81 -4.89
C ALA A 74 31.14 -11.59 -3.81
N LEU A 75 30.64 -12.77 -3.38
CA LEU A 75 31.37 -13.64 -2.47
C LEU A 75 32.48 -14.45 -3.16
N LEU A 76 32.36 -14.66 -4.48
CA LEU A 76 33.27 -15.51 -5.25
C LEU A 76 34.44 -14.74 -5.88
N VAL A 77 34.32 -13.42 -6.02
CA VAL A 77 35.32 -12.50 -6.60
C VAL A 77 35.96 -11.68 -5.49
#